data_AF-A0A946EGY0-F1
#
_entry.id   AF-A0A946EGY0-F1
#
_cell.length_a   1.000
_cell.length_b   1.000
_cell.length_c   1.000
_cell.angle_alpha   90.00
_cell.angle_beta   90.00
_cell.angle_gamma   90.00
#
_symmetry.space_group_name_H-M   'P 1'
#
loop_
_entity.id
_entity.type
_entity.pdbx_description
1 polymer ?
#
loop_
_entity_poly.entity_id
_entity_poly.type
_entity_poly.pdbx_seq_one_letter_code
_entity_poly.pdbx_strand_id
1 'polypeptide(L)'
;LDYTALGSPVNMAARLETICPLGEVLMTQATANILSDKVKSEFFDDFNIKGFSKPVPVYKGIRLENIDAELETGLVHQSDTLELYIKKSSDIADVIRELRALEQEFSKKFSG
;
A
#
# COMPACT_ATOMS: atom_id res chain seq x y z
N LEU A 1 14.23 3.51 -27.11
CA LEU A 1 15.23 3.23 -26.06
C LEU A 1 14.45 3.17 -24.77
N ASP A 2 14.21 1.96 -24.27
CA ASP A 2 13.46 1.78 -23.02
C ASP A 2 14.42 1.96 -21.85
N TYR A 3 14.19 3.00 -21.05
CA TYR A 3 14.99 3.30 -19.85
C TYR A 3 14.39 2.54 -18.66
N THR A 4 15.06 1.50 -18.18
CA THR A 4 14.61 0.67 -17.06
C THR A 4 15.73 0.38 -16.07
N ALA A 5 15.40 0.33 -14.79
CA ALA A 5 16.32 -0.07 -13.74
C ALA A 5 16.36 -1.60 -13.65
N LEU A 6 17.55 -2.17 -13.50
CA LEU A 6 17.77 -3.62 -13.41
C LEU A 6 18.67 -3.94 -12.21
N GLY A 7 18.52 -5.15 -11.65
CA GLY A 7 19.46 -5.71 -10.68
C GLY A 7 18.85 -6.04 -9.32
N SER A 8 19.74 -6.24 -8.34
CA SER A 8 19.38 -6.72 -6.99
C SER A 8 18.34 -5.84 -6.27
N PRO A 9 18.40 -4.49 -6.32
CA PRO A 9 17.39 -3.65 -5.67
C PRO A 9 15.97 -3.85 -6.22
N VAL A 10 15.83 -4.05 -7.54
CA VAL A 10 14.53 -4.33 -8.18
C VAL A 10 13.96 -5.66 -7.69
N ASN A 11 14.80 -6.69 -7.64
CA ASN A 11 14.41 -8.00 -7.11
C ASN A 11 14.07 -7.95 -5.60
N MET A 12 14.76 -7.11 -4.83
CA MET A 12 14.46 -6.90 -3.41
C MET A 12 13.08 -6.27 -3.24
N ALA A 13 12.80 -5.18 -3.97
CA ALA A 13 11.50 -4.49 -3.89
C ALA A 13 10.34 -5.43 -4.24
N ALA A 14 10.45 -6.20 -5.34
CA ALA A 14 9.43 -7.16 -5.73
C ALA A 14 9.20 -8.24 -4.66
N ARG A 15 10.26 -8.72 -4.00
CA ARG A 15 10.13 -9.75 -2.94
C ARG A 15 9.53 -9.19 -1.65
N LEU A 16 9.86 -7.95 -1.30
CA LEU A 16 9.23 -7.28 -0.16
C LEU A 16 7.72 -7.07 -0.41
N GLU A 17 7.34 -6.72 -1.63
CA GLU A 17 5.93 -6.57 -2.01
C GLU A 17 5.16 -7.89 -1.88
N THR A 18 5.75 -9.02 -2.30
CA THR A 18 5.12 -10.34 -2.17
C THR A 18 4.83 -10.76 -0.72
N ILE A 19 5.61 -10.28 0.26
CA ILE A 19 5.42 -10.58 1.69
C ILE A 19 4.70 -9.45 2.45
N CYS A 20 4.38 -8.36 1.76
CA CYS A 20 3.76 -7.19 2.37
C CYS A 20 2.29 -7.48 2.69
N PRO A 21 1.83 -7.29 3.93
CA PRO A 21 0.41 -7.33 4.21
C PRO A 21 -0.33 -6.24 3.43
N LEU A 22 -1.61 -6.50 3.13
CA LEU A 22 -2.47 -5.55 2.44
C LEU A 22 -2.57 -4.24 3.23
N GLY A 23 -2.52 -3.12 2.50
CA GLY A 23 -2.59 -1.78 3.09
C GLY A 23 -1.32 -1.34 3.84
N GLU A 24 -0.28 -2.17 3.87
CA GLU A 24 0.99 -1.84 4.50
C GLU A 24 2.05 -1.45 3.48
N VAL A 25 3.14 -0.86 3.97
CA VAL A 25 4.31 -0.52 3.16
C VAL A 25 5.54 -1.05 3.88
N LEU A 26 6.16 -2.07 3.30
CA LEU A 26 7.43 -2.62 3.77
C LEU A 26 8.61 -1.99 3.02
N MET A 27 9.71 -1.81 3.73
CA MET A 27 10.92 -1.19 3.20
C MET A 27 12.17 -1.79 3.84
N THR A 28 13.29 -1.73 3.13
CA THR A 28 14.59 -2.10 3.71
C THR A 28 15.03 -1.08 4.75
N GLN A 29 15.91 -1.47 5.68
CA GLN A 29 16.59 -0.54 6.58
C GLN A 29 17.20 0.67 5.85
N ALA A 30 17.83 0.45 4.70
CA ALA A 30 18.49 1.51 3.95
C ALA A 30 17.49 2.58 3.50
N THR A 31 16.33 2.16 2.99
CA THR A 31 15.24 3.05 2.60
C THR A 31 14.63 3.74 3.83
N ALA A 32 14.43 3.01 4.94
CA ALA A 32 13.90 3.57 6.19
C ALA A 32 14.77 4.71 6.72
N ASN A 33 16.10 4.53 6.67
CA ASN A 33 17.06 5.55 7.10
C ASN A 33 16.99 6.81 6.22
N ILE A 34 16.90 6.63 4.90
CA ILE A 34 16.80 7.75 3.94
C ILE A 34 15.50 8.54 4.15
N LEU A 35 14.41 7.89 4.53
CA LEU A 35 13.10 8.52 4.72
C LEU A 35 12.82 8.95 6.17
N SER A 36 13.78 8.86 7.08
CA SER A 36 13.57 9.05 8.52
C SER A 36 13.05 10.44 8.92
N ASP A 37 13.24 11.46 8.07
CA ASP A 37 12.72 12.83 8.23
C ASP A 37 11.27 13.01 7.73
N LYS A 38 10.78 12.08 6.91
CA LYS A 38 9.49 12.16 6.20
C LYS A 38 8.52 11.04 6.54
N VAL A 39 9.01 9.91 7.01
CA VAL A 39 8.23 8.71 7.27
C VAL A 39 8.63 8.15 8.62
N LYS A 40 7.68 8.12 9.55
CA LYS A 40 7.83 7.31 10.75
C LYS A 40 7.74 5.85 10.32
N SER A 41 8.80 5.09 10.60
CA SER A 41 8.87 3.66 10.36
C SER A 41 9.26 2.91 11.63
N GLU A 42 8.85 1.66 11.71
CA GLU A 42 9.15 0.78 12.84
C GLU A 42 9.70 -0.55 12.30
N PHE A 43 10.56 -1.21 13.08
CA PHE A 43 11.05 -2.54 12.72
C PHE A 43 9.86 -3.50 12.62
N PHE A 44 9.81 -4.28 11.54
CA PHE A 44 8.74 -5.22 11.28
C PHE A 44 9.19 -6.65 11.60
N ASP A 45 10.17 -7.17 10.87
CA ASP A 45 10.77 -8.48 11.11
C ASP A 45 12.07 -8.65 10.29
N ASP A 46 12.81 -9.73 10.54
CA ASP A 46 13.94 -10.19 9.75
C ASP A 46 13.51 -11.29 8.77
N PHE A 47 13.66 -11.03 7.46
CA PHE A 47 13.24 -11.99 6.43
C PHE A 47 14.43 -12.66 5.73
N ASN A 48 14.32 -13.97 5.54
CA ASN A 48 15.23 -14.73 4.68
C ASN A 48 14.85 -14.55 3.20
N ILE A 49 15.41 -13.52 2.57
CA ILE A 49 15.09 -13.16 1.18
C ILE A 49 16.05 -13.88 0.22
N LYS A 50 15.50 -14.59 -0.77
CA LYS A 50 16.27 -15.34 -1.77
C LYS A 50 17.38 -14.48 -2.40
N GLY A 51 18.61 -14.99 -2.47
CA GLY A 51 19.74 -14.26 -3.06
C GLY A 51 20.46 -13.31 -2.08
N PHE A 52 20.02 -13.25 -0.83
CA PHE A 52 20.75 -12.64 0.28
C PHE A 52 21.18 -13.74 1.25
N SER A 53 22.44 -13.69 1.69
CA SER A 53 23.04 -14.75 2.53
C SER A 53 22.70 -14.63 4.01
N LYS A 54 22.11 -13.50 4.43
CA LYS A 54 21.70 -13.23 5.81
C LYS A 54 20.24 -12.77 5.80
N PRO A 55 19.51 -12.95 6.91
CA PRO A 55 18.23 -12.29 7.11
C PRO A 55 18.35 -10.79 6.88
N VAL A 56 17.34 -10.23 6.23
CA VAL A 56 17.25 -8.81 5.91
C VAL A 56 16.28 -8.15 6.87
N PRO A 57 16.70 -7.13 7.64
CA PRO A 57 15.79 -6.39 8.50
C PRO A 57 14.86 -5.53 7.64
N VAL A 58 13.56 -5.73 7.86
CA VAL A 58 12.49 -5.04 7.17
C VAL A 58 11.77 -4.12 8.14
N TYR A 59 11.40 -2.95 7.63
CA TYR A 59 10.72 -1.89 8.36
C TYR A 59 9.35 -1.66 7.73
N LYS A 60 8.38 -1.28 8.55
CA LYS A 60 7.04 -0.91 8.14
C LYS A 60 6.86 0.60 8.25
N GLY A 61 6.33 1.23 7.20
CA GLY A 61 5.89 2.62 7.22
C GLY A 61 4.63 2.76 8.07
N ILE A 62 4.65 3.66 9.06
CA ILE A 62 3.55 3.86 10.01
C ILE A 62 2.74 5.10 9.64
N ARG A 63 3.42 6.23 9.39
CA ARG A 63 2.80 7.48 8.98
C ARG A 63 3.82 8.40 8.32
N LEU A 64 3.34 9.35 7.54
CA LEU A 64 4.15 10.47 7.10
C LEU A 64 4.36 11.45 8.26
N GLU A 65 5.54 12.04 8.34
CA GLU A 65 5.89 13.11 9.26
C GLU A 65 5.87 14.44 8.49
N ASN A 66 5.57 15.55 9.19
CA ASN A 66 5.52 16.90 8.59
C ASN A 66 4.58 17.00 7.37
N ILE A 67 3.41 16.37 7.46
CA ILE A 67 2.38 16.43 6.44
C ILE A 67 1.83 17.87 6.37
N ASP A 68 1.98 18.54 5.23
CA ASP A 68 1.23 19.76 4.94
C ASP A 68 -0.26 19.43 5.05
N ALA A 69 -1.02 20.23 5.80
CA ALA A 69 -2.43 19.96 6.14
C ALA A 69 -3.37 19.75 4.93
N GLU A 70 -2.91 20.01 3.71
CA GLU A 70 -3.62 19.80 2.44
C GLU A 70 -3.50 18.39 1.86
N LEU A 71 -2.67 17.50 2.41
CA LEU A 71 -2.66 16.10 1.99
C LEU A 71 -3.87 15.39 2.61
N GLU A 72 -5.01 15.45 1.91
CA GLU A 72 -6.16 14.59 2.19
C GLU A 72 -5.72 13.12 2.07
N THR A 73 -5.44 12.49 3.20
CA THR A 73 -5.32 11.04 3.28
C THR A 73 -6.73 10.49 3.09
N GLY A 74 -6.99 9.86 1.95
CA GLY A 74 -8.32 9.33 1.61
C GLY A 74 -8.95 8.47 2.71
N LEU A 75 -10.26 8.22 2.62
CA LEU A 75 -10.96 7.33 3.54
C LEU A 75 -10.72 5.87 3.15
N VAL A 76 -10.45 5.02 4.13
CA VAL A 76 -10.27 3.58 3.95
C VAL A 76 -11.32 2.83 4.77
N HIS A 77 -11.96 1.83 4.16
CA HIS A 77 -12.81 0.85 4.83
C HIS A 77 -12.39 -0.56 4.41
N GLN A 78 -12.24 -1.46 5.37
CA GLN A 78 -11.88 -2.86 5.16
C GLN A 78 -12.75 -3.76 6.03
N SER A 79 -13.31 -4.81 5.42
CA SER A 79 -14.12 -5.85 6.04
C SER A 79 -13.90 -7.18 5.32
N ASP A 80 -14.43 -8.28 5.86
CA ASP A 80 -14.29 -9.63 5.28
C ASP A 80 -14.75 -9.74 3.81
N THR A 81 -15.64 -8.85 3.37
CA THR A 81 -16.27 -8.89 2.05
C THR A 81 -15.97 -7.68 1.17
N LEU A 82 -15.36 -6.62 1.72
CA LEU A 82 -15.19 -5.35 1.01
C LEU A 82 -13.97 -4.57 1.50
N GLU A 83 -13.13 -4.18 0.54
CA GLU A 83 -12.10 -3.15 0.69
C GLU A 83 -12.48 -1.94 -0.17
N LEU A 84 -12.54 -0.76 0.44
CA LEU A 84 -12.91 0.49 -0.22
C LEU A 84 -11.90 1.58 0.13
N TYR A 85 -11.35 2.21 -0.90
CA TYR A 85 -10.50 3.39 -0.80
C TYR A 85 -11.15 4.58 -1.50
N ILE A 86 -11.35 5.67 -0.77
CA ILE A 86 -11.94 6.91 -1.26
C ILE A 86 -10.86 7.98 -1.22
N LYS A 87 -10.44 8.46 -2.40
CA LYS A 87 -9.31 9.40 -2.54
C LYS A 87 -9.47 10.68 -1.74
N LYS A 88 -10.68 11.24 -1.69
CA LYS A 88 -11.02 12.46 -0.96
C LYS A 88 -12.26 12.24 -0.15
N SER A 89 -12.28 12.78 1.07
CA SER A 89 -13.47 12.67 1.92
C SER A 89 -14.70 13.36 1.31
N SER A 90 -14.48 14.39 0.47
CA SER A 90 -15.53 15.08 -0.29
C SER A 90 -16.30 14.18 -1.26
N ASP A 91 -15.68 13.11 -1.75
CA ASP A 91 -16.21 12.30 -2.84
C ASP A 91 -17.19 11.23 -2.34
N ILE A 92 -17.43 11.15 -1.03
CA ILE A 92 -18.25 10.12 -0.39
C ILE A 92 -19.66 10.01 -1.01
N ALA A 93 -20.27 11.13 -1.37
CA ALA A 93 -21.61 11.16 -1.95
C ALA A 93 -21.64 10.55 -3.36
N ASP A 94 -20.60 10.76 -4.16
CA ASP A 94 -20.48 10.20 -5.50
C ASP A 94 -20.14 8.70 -5.43
N VAL A 95 -19.25 8.30 -4.52
CA VAL A 95 -18.93 6.88 -4.27
C VAL A 95 -20.19 6.09 -3.88
N ILE A 96 -21.03 6.61 -2.99
CA ILE A 96 -22.30 5.96 -2.61
C ILE A 96 -23.20 5.78 -3.84
N ARG A 97 -23.22 6.75 -4.76
CA ARG A 97 -24.01 6.67 -6.00
C ARG A 97 -23.48 5.57 -6.93
N GLU A 98 -22.17 5.45 -7.08
CA GLU A 98 -21.51 4.41 -7.87
C GLU A 98 -21.78 3.01 -7.30
N LEU A 99 -21.64 2.84 -5.98
CA LEU A 99 -21.90 1.55 -5.31
C LEU A 99 -23.35 1.08 -5.50
N ARG A 100 -24.33 2.00 -5.43
CA ARG A 100 -25.74 1.68 -5.73
C ARG A 100 -25.97 1.28 -7.18
N ALA A 101 -25.25 1.87 -8.13
CA ALA A 101 -25.35 1.49 -9.52
C ALA A 101 -24.79 0.07 -9.76
N LEU A 102 -23.66 -0.26 -9.12
CA LEU A 102 -23.07 -1.60 -9.16
C LEU A 102 -23.99 -2.66 -8.55
N GLU A 103 -24.66 -2.35 -7.43
CA GLU A 103 -25.67 -3.23 -6.81
C GLU A 103 -26.77 -3.61 -7.82
N GLN A 104 -27.31 -2.63 -8.56
CA GLN A 104 -28.33 -2.86 -9.57
C GLN A 104 -27.81 -3.68 -10.76
N GLU A 105 -26.58 -3.41 -11.20
CA GLU A 105 -25.94 -4.16 -12.28
C GLU A 105 -25.75 -5.63 -11.92
N PHE A 106 -25.18 -5.90 -10.74
CA PHE A 106 -24.96 -7.26 -10.27
C PHE A 106 -26.28 -7.99 -10.05
N SER A 107 -27.28 -7.33 -9.46
CA SER A 107 -28.61 -7.92 -9.29
C SER A 107 -29.17 -8.41 -10.63
N LYS A 108 -29.06 -7.61 -11.71
CA LYS A 108 -29.51 -8.05 -13.05
C LYS A 108 -28.70 -9.22 -13.61
N LYS A 109 -27.39 -9.25 -13.38
CA LYS A 109 -26.51 -10.34 -13.85
C LYS A 109 -26.74 -11.68 -13.16
N PHE A 110 -27.19 -11.66 -11.91
CA PHE A 110 -27.41 -12.87 -11.10
C PHE A 110 -28.90 -13.27 -10.97
N SER A 111 -29.82 -12.53 -11.62
CA SER A 111 -31.26 -12.84 -11.65
C SER A 111 -31.70 -13.59 -12.93
N GLY A 112 -30.76 -14.06 -13.75
CA GLY A 112 -30.99 -14.85 -14.97
C GLY A 112 -30.12 -16.08 -14.99
#